data_AF-E0PF74-F1
#
_entry.id   AF-E0PF74-F1
#
_cell.length_a   1.000
_cell.length_b   1.000
_cell.length_c   1.000
_cell.angle_alpha   90.00
_cell.angle_beta   90.00
_cell.angle_gamma   90.00
#
_symmetry.space_group_name_H-M   'P 1'
#
loop_
_entity.id
_entity.type
_entity.pdbx_description
1 polymer ?
#
loop_
_entity_poly.entity_id
_entity_poly.type
_entity_poly.pdbx_seq_one_letter_code
_entity_poly.pdbx_strand_id
1 'polypeptide(L)' 'MRKSFYTWLMTQRNPKSHEPVAILADLVFDDTTFPKHTDNFETISRYLEDEADFAFNLSEFDKIWEEYLAH' A
#
# COMPACT_ATOMS: atom_id res chain seq x y z
N MET A 1 -14.01 9.06 -10.41
CA MET A 1 -13.92 7.84 -9.58
C MET A 1 -12.47 7.72 -9.13
N ARG A 2 -12.21 7.81 -7.83
CA ARG A 2 -10.85 7.63 -7.30
C ARG A 2 -10.45 6.17 -7.53
N LYS A 3 -9.23 5.92 -7.98
CA LYS A 3 -8.71 4.55 -8.11
C LYS A 3 -8.49 3.99 -6.71
N SER A 4 -8.71 2.69 -6.51
CA SER A 4 -8.38 2.05 -5.23
C SER A 4 -6.90 2.24 -4.89
N PHE A 5 -6.58 2.24 -3.60
CA PHE A 5 -5.20 2.39 -3.13
C PHE A 5 -4.29 1.35 -3.80
N TYR A 6 -4.73 0.10 -3.87
CA TYR A 6 -4.02 -0.98 -4.56
C TYR A 6 -3.69 -0.65 -6.01
N THR A 7 -4.65 -0.13 -6.78
CA THR A 7 -4.45 0.17 -8.21
C THR A 7 -3.39 1.25 -8.40
N TRP A 8 -3.39 2.27 -7.55
CA TRP A 8 -2.35 3.30 -7.57
C TRP A 8 -0.99 2.76 -7.08
N LEU A 9 -0.99 1.96 -6.02
CA LEU A 9 0.23 1.36 -5.47
C LEU A 9 0.95 0.48 -6.51
N MET A 10 0.19 -0.26 -7.32
CA MET A 10 0.75 -1.06 -8.43
C MET A 10 1.48 -0.22 -9.49
N THR A 11 1.14 1.07 -9.66
CA THR A 11 1.87 1.94 -10.60
C THR A 11 3.22 2.39 -10.04
N GLN A 12 3.40 2.34 -8.72
CA GLN A 12 4.66 2.69 -8.04
C GLN A 12 5.63 1.52 -7.93
N ARG A 13 5.21 0.31 -8.32
CA ARG A 13 6.01 -0.90 -8.21
C ARG A 13 7.26 -0.80 -9.07
N ASN A 14 8.42 -0.88 -8.43
CA ASN A 14 9.71 -0.84 -9.09
C ASN A 14 10.71 -1.75 -8.37
N PRO A 15 10.97 -2.96 -8.88
CA PRO A 15 11.83 -3.94 -8.20
C PRO A 15 13.32 -3.53 -8.11
N LYS A 16 13.71 -2.43 -8.74
CA LYS A 16 15.06 -1.84 -8.63
C LYS A 16 15.12 -0.64 -7.69
N SER A 17 13.97 -0.20 -7.16
CA SER A 17 13.87 0.92 -6.23
C SER A 17 13.93 0.42 -4.80
N HIS A 18 14.58 1.18 -3.93
CA HIS A 18 14.56 0.95 -2.48
C HIS A 18 13.59 1.90 -1.77
N GLU A 19 12.77 2.62 -2.53
CA GLU A 19 11.76 3.51 -1.95
C GLU A 19 10.71 2.68 -1.21
N PRO A 20 10.26 3.13 -0.02
CA PRO A 20 9.25 2.43 0.77
C PRO A 20 7.97 2.12 0.00
N VAL A 21 7.54 3.02 -0.90
CA VAL A 21 6.37 2.82 -1.75
C VAL A 21 6.53 1.64 -2.71
N ALA A 22 7.73 1.47 -3.28
CA ALA A 22 8.02 0.36 -4.19
C ALA A 22 8.10 -0.97 -3.45
N ILE A 23 8.67 -0.96 -2.23
CA ILE A 23 8.73 -2.13 -1.35
C ILE A 23 7.31 -2.54 -0.94
N LEU A 24 6.49 -1.59 -0.46
CA LEU A 24 5.10 -1.86 -0.09
C LEU A 24 4.30 -2.38 -1.28
N ALA A 25 4.51 -1.82 -2.48
CA ALA A 25 3.85 -2.29 -3.69
C ALA A 25 4.21 -3.73 -4.05
N ASP A 26 5.44 -4.18 -3.79
CA ASP A 26 5.86 -5.56 -4.05
C ASP A 26 5.26 -6.51 -3.00
N LEU A 27 5.33 -6.14 -1.71
CA LEU A 27 4.72 -6.91 -0.61
C LEU A 27 3.21 -7.10 -0.81
N VAL A 28 2.50 -6.02 -1.13
CA VAL A 28 1.05 -6.03 -1.39
C VAL A 28 0.71 -6.75 -2.70
N PHE A 29 1.63 -6.81 -3.66
CA PHE A 29 1.41 -7.54 -4.91
C PHE A 29 1.42 -9.06 -4.67
N ASP A 30 2.36 -9.55 -3.86
CA ASP A 30 2.46 -10.96 -3.49
C ASP A 30 1.35 -11.37 -2.49
N ASP A 31 0.78 -10.39 -1.78
CA ASP A 31 -0.35 -10.58 -0.89
C ASP A 31 -1.70 -10.72 -1.64
N THR A 32 -2.26 -11.93 -1.57
CA THR A 32 -3.56 -12.24 -2.20
C THR A 32 -4.77 -11.81 -1.36
N THR A 33 -4.59 -11.64 -0.04
CA THR A 33 -5.65 -11.26 0.92
C THR A 33 -5.82 -9.75 1.05
N PHE A 34 -4.87 -8.95 0.54
CA PHE A 34 -4.93 -7.49 0.57
C PHE A 34 -6.24 -6.94 -0.05
N PRO A 35 -6.92 -5.97 0.59
CA PRO A 35 -8.18 -5.42 0.09
C PRO A 35 -7.97 -4.53 -1.15
N LYS A 36 -8.09 -5.11 -2.35
CA LYS A 36 -7.75 -4.45 -3.64
C LYS A 36 -8.77 -3.40 -4.12
N HIS A 37 -9.97 -3.39 -3.55
CA HIS A 37 -11.10 -2.57 -4.00
C HIS A 37 -11.49 -1.46 -3.02
N THR A 38 -10.62 -1.13 -2.05
CA THR A 38 -10.86 -0.05 -1.10
C THR A 38 -9.87 1.11 -1.30
N ASP A 39 -10.34 2.31 -1.02
CA ASP A 39 -9.58 3.54 -0.85
C ASP A 39 -9.73 4.11 0.58
N ASN A 40 -10.27 3.33 1.51
CA ASN A 40 -10.43 3.72 2.90
C ASN A 40 -9.13 3.49 3.70
N PHE A 41 -8.60 4.56 4.28
CA PHE A 41 -7.42 4.55 5.13
C PHE A 41 -7.54 3.55 6.28
N GLU A 42 -8.64 3.61 7.04
CA GLU A 42 -8.82 2.78 8.23
C GLU A 42 -8.82 1.29 7.89
N THR A 43 -9.37 0.93 6.73
CA THR A 43 -9.38 -0.46 6.27
C THR A 43 -7.97 -0.95 5.94
N ILE A 44 -7.17 -0.10 5.28
CA ILE A 44 -5.81 -0.45 4.85
C ILE A 44 -4.85 -0.44 6.05
N SER A 45 -4.91 0.57 6.92
CA SER A 45 -4.10 0.65 8.15
C SER A 45 -4.36 -0.55 9.05
N ARG A 46 -5.64 -0.90 9.31
CA ARG A 46 -5.96 -2.08 10.11
C ARG A 46 -5.45 -3.37 9.48
N TYR A 47 -5.55 -3.51 8.16
CA TYR A 47 -5.01 -4.67 7.47
C TYR A 47 -3.49 -4.78 7.67
N LEU A 48 -2.76 -3.67 7.51
CA LEU A 48 -1.30 -3.64 7.69
C LEU A 48 -0.86 -3.87 9.15
N GLU A 49 -1.72 -3.54 10.12
CA GLU A 49 -1.45 -3.74 11.55
C GLU A 49 -1.76 -5.15 12.05
N ASP A 50 -2.91 -5.71 11.65
CA ASP A 50 -3.48 -6.92 12.27
C ASP A 50 -3.52 -8.15 11.34
N GLU A 51 -3.58 -7.96 10.00
CA GLU A 51 -3.87 -9.03 9.04
C GLU A 51 -2.73 -9.34 8.06
N ALA A 52 -1.82 -8.39 7.82
CA ALA A 52 -0.74 -8.55 6.86
C ALA A 52 0.24 -9.65 7.30
N ASP A 53 0.58 -10.54 6.36
CA ASP A 53 1.60 -11.59 6.57
C ASP A 53 3.04 -11.04 6.48
N PHE A 54 3.19 -9.71 6.37
CA PHE A 54 4.46 -9.02 6.32
C PHE A 54 4.48 -7.85 7.31
N ALA A 55 5.68 -7.56 7.83
CA ALA A 55 5.89 -6.37 8.65
C ALA A 55 6.33 -5.20 7.76
N PHE A 56 5.65 -4.06 7.89
CA PHE A 56 6.00 -2.81 7.24
C PHE A 56 6.00 -1.65 8.23
N ASN A 57 6.80 -0.61 7.97
CA ASN A 57 6.85 0.56 8.83
C ASN A 57 5.60 1.44 8.59
N LEU A 58 4.72 1.53 9.59
CA LEU A 58 3.50 2.32 9.49
C LEU A 58 3.76 3.82 9.28
N SER A 59 4.87 4.36 9.80
CA SER A 59 5.25 5.75 9.53
C SER A 59 5.66 5.99 8.08
N GLU A 60 6.17 4.96 7.38
CA GLU A 60 6.39 5.04 5.93
C GLU A 60 5.08 4.87 5.16
N PHE A 61 4.17 4.01 5.66
CA PHE A 61 2.83 3.88 5.09
C PHE A 61 2.05 5.20 5.14
N ASP A 62 2.12 5.94 6.25
CA ASP A 62 1.46 7.24 6.38
C ASP A 62 1.90 8.21 5.27
N LYS A 63 3.21 8.26 4.98
CA LYS A 63 3.76 9.08 3.88
C LYS A 63 3.25 8.62 2.52
N ILE A 64 3.27 7.31 2.27
CA ILE A 64 2.76 6.72 1.03
C ILE A 64 1.26 7.05 0.85
N TRP A 65 0.51 7.05 1.95
CA TRP A 65 -0.89 7.41 1.93
C TRP A 65 -1.10 8.88 1.57
N GLU A 66 -0.29 9.79 2.11
CA GLU A 66 -0.32 11.21 1.71
C GLU A 66 0.00 11.39 0.23
N GLU A 67 0.98 10.66 -0.31
CA GLU A 67 1.30 10.67 -1.75
C GLU A 67 0.13 10.17 -2.60
N TYR A 68 -0.55 9.10 -2.16
CA TYR A 68 -1.79 8.64 -2.79
C TYR A 68 -2.89 9.69 -2.73
N LEU A 69 -3.00 10.42 -1.61
CA LEU A 69 -4.02 11.45 -1.45
C LEU A 69 -3.78 12.66 -2.36
N ALA A 70 -2.51 12.98 -2.64
CA ALA A 70 -2.08 14.08 -3.49
C ALA A 70 -2.17 13.77 -5.00
N HIS A 71 -2.40 12.52 -5.38
CA HIS A 71 -2.46 12.03 -6.77
C HIS A 71 -3.91 11.91 -7.31
#